data_AF-A0A2T5ZYW5-F1
#
_entry.id   AF-A0A2T5ZYW5-F1
#
_cell.length_a   1.000
_cell.length_b   1.000
_cell.length_c   1.000
_cell.angle_alpha   90.00
_cell.angle_beta   90.00
_cell.angle_gamma   90.00
#
_symmetry.space_group_name_H-M   'P 1'
#
loop_
_entity.id
_entity.type
_entity.pdbx_description
1 polymer ?
#
loop_
_entity_poly.entity_id
_entity_poly.type
_entity_poly.pdbx_seq_one_letter_code
_entity_poly.pdbx_strand_id
1 'polypeptide(L)'
;MVAFIVYDPDHSASAKPVTEYGDCPAEDVADQGGSLTSVAVPESQMATFQNAVALIESPLWADSTIRTLNFNPATETLSLSILSPSGMSERTVDAIRTQLLADSDWTQLADAPLTPAKQAQWATYRQELRDIP
;
A
#
# COMPACT_ATOMS: atom_id res chain seq x y z
N MET A 1 -16.93 15.25 -21.32
CA MET A 1 -15.78 15.27 -20.40
C MET A 1 -14.90 14.09 -20.72
N VAL A 2 -13.59 14.28 -20.62
CA VAL A 2 -12.57 13.26 -20.81
C VAL A 2 -11.72 13.21 -19.55
N ALA A 3 -11.24 12.01 -19.21
CA ALA A 3 -10.27 11.87 -18.15
C ALA A 3 -8.92 12.42 -18.63
N PHE A 4 -8.24 13.17 -17.77
CA PHE A 4 -6.89 13.66 -18.00
C PHE A 4 -5.95 13.22 -16.89
N ILE A 5 -4.67 13.23 -17.21
CA ILE A 5 -3.57 13.02 -16.27
C ILE A 5 -2.55 14.13 -16.45
N VAL A 6 -1.86 14.48 -15.38
CA VAL A 6 -0.74 15.42 -15.34
C VAL A 6 0.50 14.67 -14.89
N TYR A 7 1.62 14.92 -15.56
CA TYR A 7 2.90 14.33 -15.20
C TYR A 7 4.05 15.30 -15.48
N ASP A 8 5.18 15.09 -14.82
CA ASP A 8 6.41 15.84 -15.04
C ASP A 8 7.17 15.34 -16.29
N PRO A 9 7.25 16.13 -17.37
CA PRO A 9 7.94 15.73 -18.60
C PRO A 9 9.46 15.57 -18.42
N ASP A 10 10.06 16.17 -17.41
CA ASP A 10 11.49 16.11 -17.13
C ASP A 10 11.87 14.98 -16.16
N HIS A 11 10.88 14.26 -15.63
CA HIS A 11 11.12 13.10 -14.76
C HIS A 11 11.96 12.03 -15.48
N SER A 12 13.02 11.55 -14.81
CA SER A 12 14.04 10.66 -15.38
C SER A 12 13.54 9.25 -15.73
N ALA A 13 12.47 8.79 -15.07
CA ALA A 13 11.84 7.50 -15.37
C ALA A 13 11.09 7.52 -16.72
N SER A 14 11.13 6.39 -17.42
CA SER A 14 10.39 6.19 -18.69
C SER A 14 8.88 6.19 -18.48
N ALA A 15 8.40 5.51 -17.44
CA ALA A 15 7.05 5.66 -16.93
C ALA A 15 7.07 6.76 -15.85
N LYS A 16 6.43 7.88 -16.16
CA LYS A 16 6.42 9.10 -15.34
C LYS A 16 5.29 9.02 -14.33
N PRO A 17 5.53 9.32 -13.04
CA PRO A 17 4.48 9.30 -12.04
C PRO A 17 3.43 10.38 -12.38
N VAL A 18 2.16 10.00 -12.30
CA VAL A 18 1.04 10.93 -12.47
C VAL A 18 0.92 11.73 -11.17
N THR A 19 0.97 13.05 -11.29
CA THR A 19 0.89 14.00 -10.17
C THR A 19 -0.54 14.41 -9.88
N GLU A 20 -1.38 14.47 -10.91
CA GLU A 20 -2.78 14.86 -10.82
C GLU A 20 -3.59 14.16 -11.91
N TYR A 21 -4.87 13.91 -11.64
CA TYR A 21 -5.83 13.37 -12.60
C TYR A 21 -7.22 13.90 -12.30
N GLY A 22 -8.10 13.88 -13.29
CA GLY A 22 -9.48 14.31 -13.13
C GLY A 22 -10.27 14.23 -14.44
N ASP A 23 -11.44 14.86 -14.45
CA ASP A 23 -12.30 14.96 -15.62
C ASP A 23 -12.47 16.43 -16.02
N CYS A 24 -12.26 16.74 -17.31
CA CYS A 24 -12.46 18.08 -17.86
C CYS A 24 -13.05 18.01 -19.29
N PRO A 25 -13.55 19.13 -19.85
CA PRO A 25 -13.81 19.22 -21.29
C PRO A 25 -12.55 18.92 -22.11
N ALA A 26 -12.71 18.29 -23.29
CA ALA A 26 -11.56 17.87 -24.10
C ALA A 26 -10.68 19.04 -24.56
N GLU A 27 -11.28 20.21 -24.74
CA GLU A 27 -10.60 21.46 -25.07
C GLU A 27 -9.74 22.03 -23.91
N ASP A 28 -10.09 21.74 -22.66
CA ASP A 28 -9.44 22.29 -21.47
C ASP A 28 -8.30 21.40 -20.94
N VAL A 29 -8.04 20.25 -21.58
CA VAL A 29 -7.02 19.29 -21.13
C VAL A 29 -5.65 19.94 -21.03
N ALA A 30 -5.26 20.73 -22.04
CA ALA A 30 -3.96 21.41 -22.09
C ALA A 30 -3.77 22.42 -20.94
N ASP A 31 -4.87 22.97 -20.41
CA ASP A 31 -4.84 23.96 -19.34
C ASP A 31 -4.65 23.34 -17.94
N GLN A 32 -4.88 22.04 -17.79
CA GLN A 32 -4.75 21.34 -16.51
C GLN A 32 -3.29 21.15 -16.07
N GLY A 33 -2.34 21.20 -17.00
CA GLY A 33 -0.94 20.91 -16.70
C GLY A 33 -0.21 22.02 -15.94
N GLY A 34 -0.63 23.28 -16.09
CA GLY A 34 0.08 24.42 -15.53
C GLY A 34 1.54 24.48 -16.02
N SER A 35 2.50 24.25 -15.11
CA SER A 35 3.93 24.13 -15.44
C SER A 35 4.35 22.71 -15.88
N LEU A 36 3.48 21.73 -15.70
CA LEU A 36 3.68 20.33 -16.06
C LEU A 36 2.96 20.01 -17.38
N THR A 37 3.04 18.75 -17.82
CA THR A 37 2.35 18.30 -19.02
C THR A 37 1.07 17.57 -18.65
N SER A 38 -0.06 17.98 -19.24
CA SER A 38 -1.34 17.28 -19.17
C SER A 38 -1.68 16.60 -20.48
N VAL A 39 -2.28 15.42 -20.42
CA VAL A 39 -2.74 14.66 -21.58
C VAL A 39 -4.08 13.99 -21.29
N ALA A 40 -4.90 13.81 -22.32
CA ALA A 40 -6.11 13.01 -22.22
C ALA A 40 -5.71 11.53 -22.08
N VAL A 41 -6.43 10.80 -21.21
CA VAL A 41 -6.24 9.36 -21.08
C VAL A 41 -6.68 8.69 -22.38
N PRO A 42 -5.82 7.91 -23.06
CA PRO A 42 -6.21 7.19 -24.27
C PRO A 42 -7.41 6.27 -24.01
N GLU A 43 -8.35 6.19 -24.96
CA GLU A 43 -9.55 5.34 -24.80
C GLU A 43 -9.18 3.88 -24.53
N SER A 44 -8.10 3.38 -25.14
CA SER A 44 -7.55 2.04 -24.92
C SER A 44 -7.03 1.79 -23.50
N GLN A 45 -6.72 2.86 -22.77
CA GLN A 45 -6.20 2.83 -21.40
C GLN A 45 -7.27 3.20 -20.36
N MET A 46 -8.50 3.55 -20.77
CA MET A 46 -9.55 4.01 -19.86
C MET A 46 -9.87 2.98 -18.77
N ALA A 47 -9.97 1.70 -19.13
CA ALA A 47 -10.20 0.64 -18.15
C ALA A 47 -9.05 0.51 -17.14
N THR A 48 -7.80 0.63 -17.60
CA THR A 48 -6.61 0.63 -16.75
C THR A 48 -6.62 1.83 -15.80
N PHE A 49 -6.95 3.01 -16.31
CA PHE A 49 -7.08 4.24 -15.54
C PHE A 49 -8.13 4.11 -14.44
N GLN A 50 -9.35 3.70 -14.78
CA GLN A 50 -10.44 3.53 -13.82
C GLN A 50 -10.11 2.52 -12.73
N ASN A 51 -9.50 1.39 -13.08
CA ASN A 51 -9.05 0.39 -12.12
C ASN A 51 -7.96 0.95 -11.18
N ALA A 52 -7.01 1.73 -11.71
CA ALA A 52 -5.95 2.32 -10.92
C ALA A 52 -6.47 3.40 -9.97
N VAL A 53 -7.34 4.30 -10.45
CA VAL A 53 -7.98 5.35 -9.64
C VAL A 53 -8.80 4.72 -8.52
N ALA A 54 -9.61 3.70 -8.81
CA ALA A 54 -10.37 2.98 -7.79
C ALA A 54 -9.48 2.39 -6.69
N LEU A 55 -8.28 1.90 -7.05
CA LEU A 55 -7.31 1.38 -6.09
C LEU A 55 -6.59 2.48 -5.30
N ILE A 56 -6.37 3.66 -5.89
CA ILE A 56 -5.72 4.81 -5.24
C ILE A 56 -6.68 5.50 -4.28
N GLU A 57 -7.93 5.66 -4.67
CA GLU A 57 -9.00 6.28 -3.86
C GLU A 57 -9.62 5.30 -2.84
N SER A 58 -9.23 4.02 -2.89
CA SER A 58 -9.65 3.05 -1.90
C SER A 58 -9.26 3.48 -0.47
N PRO A 59 -10.08 3.15 0.55
CA PRO A 59 -9.86 3.64 1.91
C PRO A 59 -8.46 3.27 2.47
N LEU A 60 -7.71 4.29 2.88
CA LEU A 60 -6.33 4.19 3.37
C LEU A 60 -6.17 3.48 4.72
N TRP A 61 -7.26 3.14 5.42
CA TRP A 61 -7.17 2.32 6.63
C TRP A 61 -6.89 0.84 6.33
N ALA A 62 -6.98 0.43 5.06
CA ALA A 62 -6.84 -0.96 4.64
C ALA A 62 -5.38 -1.43 4.48
N ASP A 63 -4.45 -0.54 4.14
CA ASP A 63 -3.02 -0.88 4.06
C ASP A 63 -2.11 0.36 4.10
N SER A 64 -0.86 0.19 4.55
CA SER A 64 0.17 1.24 4.41
C SER A 64 0.77 1.26 3.00
N THR A 65 0.10 0.67 2.02
CA THR A 65 0.63 0.47 0.66
C THR A 65 0.69 1.80 -0.09
N ILE A 66 1.88 2.11 -0.63
CA ILE A 66 2.05 3.24 -1.53
C ILE A 66 1.58 2.81 -2.92
N ARG A 67 0.64 3.55 -3.50
CA ARG A 67 0.05 3.28 -4.81
C ARG A 67 0.36 4.46 -5.73
N THR A 68 1.01 4.19 -6.85
CA THR A 68 1.45 5.23 -7.79
C THR A 68 1.01 4.88 -9.19
N LEU A 69 0.16 5.71 -9.78
CA LEU A 69 -0.16 5.64 -11.20
C LEU A 69 1.00 6.22 -12.00
N ASN A 70 1.46 5.51 -13.03
CA ASN A 70 2.51 5.96 -13.92
C ASN A 70 2.03 5.96 -15.37
N PHE A 71 2.46 6.96 -16.13
CA PHE A 71 2.18 7.12 -17.55
C PHE A 71 3.48 7.11 -18.36
N ASN A 72 3.54 6.29 -19.40
CA ASN A 72 4.65 6.31 -20.34
C ASN A 72 4.23 7.08 -21.60
N PRO A 73 4.77 8.30 -21.84
CA PRO A 73 4.40 9.10 -23.00
C PRO A 73 4.92 8.54 -24.33
N ALA A 74 5.95 7.67 -24.31
CA ALA A 74 6.47 7.08 -25.55
C ALA A 74 5.57 5.95 -26.10
N THR A 75 4.82 5.28 -25.21
CA THR A 75 3.93 4.18 -25.57
C THR A 75 2.46 4.47 -25.29
N GLU A 76 2.15 5.63 -24.72
CA GLU A 76 0.81 6.04 -24.28
C GLU A 76 0.13 5.01 -23.37
N THR A 77 0.89 4.36 -22.49
CA THR A 77 0.39 3.31 -21.59
C THR A 77 0.36 3.74 -20.14
N LEU A 78 -0.67 3.33 -19.41
CA LEU A 78 -0.78 3.49 -17.96
C LEU A 78 -0.37 2.22 -17.23
N SER A 79 0.26 2.38 -16.07
CA SER A 79 0.62 1.26 -15.19
C SER A 79 0.50 1.67 -13.72
N LEU A 80 0.05 0.74 -12.88
CA LEU A 80 -0.02 0.95 -11.43
C LEU A 80 1.19 0.28 -10.77
N SER A 81 1.98 1.07 -10.04
CA SER A 81 3.01 0.56 -9.15
C SER A 81 2.45 0.49 -7.73
N ILE A 82 2.60 -0.66 -7.10
CA ILE A 82 2.12 -0.93 -5.75
C ILE A 82 3.34 -1.28 -4.90
N LEU A 83 3.75 -0.36 -4.03
CA LEU A 83 4.82 -0.58 -3.06
C LEU A 83 4.17 -0.82 -1.70
N SER A 84 3.99 -2.09 -1.36
CA SER A 84 3.65 -2.46 0.01
C SER A 84 4.90 -2.25 0.87
N PRO A 85 4.83 -1.43 1.94
CA PRO A 85 5.93 -1.34 2.89
C PRO A 85 6.05 -2.72 3.52
N SER A 86 7.05 -3.47 3.07
CA SER A 86 7.38 -4.75 3.67
C SER A 86 7.92 -4.46 5.08
N GLY A 87 7.05 -4.59 6.07
CA GLY A 87 7.38 -4.40 7.48
C GLY A 87 6.50 -5.30 8.34
N MET A 88 6.64 -6.62 8.14
CA MET A 88 5.78 -7.71 8.64
C MET A 88 4.36 -7.71 8.06
N SER A 89 4.06 -8.70 7.21
CA SER A 89 2.66 -9.00 6.85
C SER A 89 1.90 -9.52 8.08
N GLU A 90 0.56 -9.41 8.12
CA GLU A 90 -0.27 -10.06 9.15
C GLU A 90 0.12 -11.53 9.37
N ARG A 91 0.39 -12.26 8.28
CA ARG A 91 0.88 -13.65 8.34
C ARG A 91 2.23 -13.80 9.05
N THR A 92 3.10 -12.80 8.95
CA THR A 92 4.40 -12.78 9.62
C THR A 92 4.23 -12.50 11.10
N VAL A 93 3.34 -11.56 11.47
CA VAL A 93 2.99 -11.28 12.87
C VAL A 93 2.36 -12.51 13.52
N ASP A 94 1.41 -13.15 12.83
CA ASP A 94 0.79 -14.40 13.26
C ASP A 94 1.82 -15.51 13.45
N ALA A 95 2.75 -15.67 12.51
CA ALA A 95 3.80 -16.69 12.58
C ALA A 95 4.74 -16.45 13.76
N ILE A 96 5.19 -15.21 13.98
CA ILE A 96 6.09 -14.85 15.09
C ILE A 96 5.35 -14.99 16.43
N ARG A 97 4.09 -14.52 16.52
CA ARG A 97 3.25 -14.68 17.72
C ARG A 97 3.07 -16.16 18.06
N THR A 98 2.72 -16.98 17.07
CA THR A 98 2.54 -18.42 17.26
C THR A 98 3.83 -19.08 17.70
N GLN A 99 4.96 -18.71 17.11
CA GLN A 99 6.28 -19.24 17.48
C GLN A 99 6.65 -18.87 18.92
N LEU A 100 6.51 -17.59 19.31
CA LEU A 100 6.82 -17.13 20.67
C LEU A 100 5.89 -17.73 21.72
N LEU A 101 4.62 -17.96 21.39
CA LEU A 101 3.67 -18.69 22.23
C LEU A 101 4.04 -20.18 22.32
N ALA A 102 4.51 -20.81 21.25
CA ALA A 102 4.98 -22.19 21.30
C ALA A 102 6.26 -22.33 22.16
N ASP A 103 7.23 -21.44 21.96
CA ASP A 103 8.52 -21.46 22.66
C ASP A 103 8.40 -21.18 24.16
N SER A 104 7.35 -20.44 24.56
CA SER A 104 7.06 -20.16 25.97
C SER A 104 6.00 -21.09 26.58
N ASP A 105 5.52 -22.11 25.86
CA ASP A 105 4.41 -22.95 26.34
C ASP A 105 4.77 -23.78 27.58
N TRP A 106 6.02 -24.26 27.65
CA TRP A 106 6.54 -25.00 28.80
C TRP A 106 6.48 -24.22 30.12
N THR A 107 6.42 -22.88 30.06
CA THR A 107 6.34 -22.02 31.26
C THR A 107 4.98 -22.07 31.95
N GLN A 108 3.95 -22.62 31.28
CA GLN A 108 2.59 -22.72 31.79
C GLN A 108 2.30 -24.06 32.48
N LEU A 109 3.23 -25.00 32.44
CA LEU A 109 3.08 -26.32 33.05
C LEU A 109 3.23 -26.23 34.58
N ALA A 110 2.42 -27.00 35.31
CA ALA A 110 2.43 -26.99 36.78
C ALA A 110 3.75 -27.53 37.38
N ASP A 111 4.48 -28.35 36.63
CA ASP A 111 5.78 -28.92 36.96
C ASP A 111 6.96 -28.08 36.41
N ALA A 112 6.70 -26.94 35.78
CA ALA A 112 7.75 -26.06 35.29
C ALA A 112 8.68 -25.61 36.45
N PRO A 113 10.01 -25.62 36.27
CA PRO A 113 10.98 -25.23 37.30
C PRO A 113 11.06 -23.70 37.47
N LEU A 114 9.91 -23.05 37.66
CA LEU A 114 9.75 -21.61 37.79
C LEU A 114 9.13 -21.28 39.15
N THR A 115 9.57 -20.18 39.73
CA THR A 115 8.94 -19.64 40.94
C THR A 115 7.57 -19.05 40.58
N PRO A 116 6.62 -18.95 41.54
CA PRO A 116 5.30 -18.35 41.29
C PRO A 116 5.37 -16.94 40.69
N ALA A 117 6.35 -16.13 41.14
CA ALA A 117 6.58 -14.79 40.61
C ALA A 117 7.00 -14.81 39.12
N LYS A 118 7.84 -15.77 38.70
CA LYS A 118 8.24 -15.92 37.30
C LYS A 118 7.10 -16.46 36.43
N GLN A 119 6.27 -17.37 36.97
CA GLN A 119 5.08 -17.85 36.25
C GLN A 119 4.11 -16.70 35.96
N ALA A 120 3.89 -15.81 36.93
CA ALA A 120 3.06 -14.61 36.74
C ALA A 120 3.61 -13.69 35.64
N GLN A 121 4.93 -13.48 35.57
CA GLN A 121 5.57 -12.68 34.51
C GLN A 121 5.38 -13.29 33.12
N TRP A 122 5.54 -14.61 32.99
CA TRP A 122 5.30 -15.32 31.72
C TRP A 122 3.83 -15.30 31.31
N ALA A 123 2.90 -15.34 32.26
CA ALA A 123 1.48 -15.18 31.97
C ALA A 123 1.17 -13.79 31.40
N THR A 124 1.72 -12.72 32.00
CA THR A 124 1.59 -11.34 31.47
C THR A 124 2.20 -11.22 30.08
N TYR A 125 3.44 -11.69 29.88
CA TYR A 125 4.10 -11.65 28.57
C TYR A 125 3.29 -12.37 27.47
N ARG A 126 2.74 -13.54 27.77
CA ARG A 126 1.90 -14.29 26.81
C ARG A 126 0.55 -13.62 26.55
N GLN A 127 0.04 -12.84 27.49
CA GLN A 127 -1.17 -12.03 27.27
C GLN A 127 -0.85 -10.88 26.31
N GLU A 128 0.24 -10.15 26.56
CA GLU A 128 0.71 -9.07 25.68
C GLU A 128 0.92 -9.56 24.23
N LEU A 129 1.46 -10.77 24.03
CA LEU A 129 1.61 -11.36 22.70
C LEU A 129 0.27 -11.67 22.01
N ARG A 130 -0.78 -12.04 22.75
CA ARG A 130 -2.11 -12.33 22.19
C ARG A 130 -2.91 -11.07 21.90
N ASP A 131 -2.61 -10.00 22.62
CA ASP A 131 -3.23 -8.69 22.43
C ASP A 131 -2.69 -7.97 21.16
N ILE A 132 -1.67 -8.53 20.49
CA ILE A 132 -1.17 -8.04 19.19
C ILE A 132 -2.17 -8.44 18.09
N PRO A 133 -2.71 -7.45 17.33
CA PRO A 133 -3.68 -7.67 16.25
C PRO A 133 -3.08 -8.41 15.05
#